data_AF-A0A9E5DK68-F1
#
_entry.id   AF-A0A9E5DK68-F1
#
_cell.length_a   1.000
_cell.length_b   1.000
_cell.length_c   1.000
_cell.angle_alpha   90.00
_cell.angle_beta   90.00
_cell.angle_gamma   90.00
#
_symmetry.space_group_name_H-M   'P 1'
#
loop_
_entity.id
_entity.type
_entity.pdbx_description
1 polymer ?
#
loop_
_entity_poly.entity_id
_entity_poly.type
_entity_poly.pdbx_seq_one_letter_code
_entity_poly.pdbx_strand_id
1 'polypeptide(L)'
;MTRFEELCESYTGARKRYFNYENECMEFGVKMVDGLKEYLKCPPEQVNYYPPDKESDPNVSYNIHGATKLGEDGFWHVGIGIGLYEVPHGRPQENVRSTLLIKKEDGRFVVKYGKESKDEFRICEDSEDDLKKLYDYIFDEIKELYDKQLEHITGGAEFAHDHDDLRYIQ
;
A
#
# COMPACT_ATOMS: atom_id res chain seq x y z
N MET A 1 -37.86 21.79 -14.11
CA MET A 1 -36.46 21.36 -14.12
C MET A 1 -35.73 22.06 -15.25
N THR A 2 -34.61 22.70 -14.97
CA THR A 2 -33.77 23.43 -15.94
C THR A 2 -32.59 22.56 -16.38
N ARG A 3 -31.93 22.94 -17.49
CA ARG A 3 -30.68 22.28 -17.92
C ARG A 3 -29.58 22.31 -16.87
N PHE A 4 -29.53 23.37 -16.05
CA PHE A 4 -28.58 23.46 -14.94
C PHE A 4 -28.94 22.47 -13.82
N GLU A 5 -30.22 22.31 -13.50
CA GLU A 5 -30.66 21.32 -12.50
C GLU A 5 -30.36 19.88 -12.95
N GLU A 6 -30.53 19.55 -14.24
CA GLU A 6 -30.12 18.26 -14.82
C GLU A 6 -28.61 17.98 -14.63
N LEU A 7 -27.77 19.01 -14.77
CA LEU A 7 -26.32 18.90 -14.51
C LEU A 7 -26.03 18.69 -13.02
N CYS A 8 -26.72 19.39 -12.13
CA CYS A 8 -26.59 19.23 -10.69
C CYS A 8 -27.00 17.83 -10.21
N GLU A 9 -28.06 17.26 -10.77
CA GLU A 9 -28.48 15.88 -10.51
C GLU A 9 -27.43 14.87 -11.00
N SER A 10 -26.90 15.08 -12.22
CA SER A 10 -25.83 14.24 -12.78
C SER A 10 -24.57 14.28 -11.92
N TYR A 11 -24.18 15.47 -11.45
CA TYR A 11 -23.05 15.66 -10.53
C TYR A 11 -23.27 14.93 -9.20
N THR A 12 -24.46 15.06 -8.61
CA THR A 12 -24.81 14.37 -7.36
C THR A 12 -24.71 12.85 -7.52
N GLY A 13 -25.22 12.33 -8.64
CA GLY A 13 -25.11 10.90 -8.97
C GLY A 13 -23.66 10.45 -9.15
N ALA A 14 -22.84 11.23 -9.85
CA ALA A 14 -21.42 10.94 -10.02
C ALA A 14 -20.67 10.93 -8.68
N ARG A 15 -20.95 11.91 -7.81
CA ARG A 15 -20.30 12.01 -6.50
C ARG A 15 -20.64 10.83 -5.60
N LYS A 16 -21.89 10.36 -5.59
CA LYS A 16 -22.30 9.16 -4.86
C LYS A 16 -21.58 7.91 -5.37
N ARG A 17 -21.51 7.71 -6.69
CA ARG A 17 -20.78 6.57 -7.29
C ARG A 17 -19.29 6.60 -6.94
N TYR A 18 -18.67 7.78 -6.99
CA TYR A 18 -17.28 7.96 -6.60
C TYR A 18 -17.03 7.52 -5.16
N PHE A 19 -17.82 8.03 -4.21
CA PHE A 19 -17.64 7.69 -2.79
C PHE A 19 -17.92 6.21 -2.49
N ASN A 20 -18.91 5.62 -3.15
CA ASN A 20 -19.16 4.18 -3.01
C ASN A 20 -17.97 3.36 -3.51
N TYR A 21 -17.42 3.72 -4.68
CA TYR A 21 -16.26 3.04 -5.25
C TYR A 21 -14.99 3.20 -4.38
N GLU A 22 -14.76 4.41 -3.85
CA GLU A 22 -13.69 4.68 -2.89
C GLU A 22 -13.84 3.78 -1.66
N ASN A 23 -15.03 3.76 -1.05
CA ASN A 23 -15.29 2.94 0.13
C ASN A 23 -15.08 1.45 -0.14
N GLU A 24 -15.57 0.92 -1.27
CA GLU A 24 -15.35 -0.47 -1.64
C GLU A 24 -13.86 -0.83 -1.75
N CYS A 25 -13.05 0.06 -2.35
CA CYS A 25 -11.60 -0.14 -2.46
C CYS A 25 -10.91 -0.08 -1.09
N MET A 26 -11.37 0.81 -0.21
CA MET A 26 -10.79 0.96 1.13
C MET A 26 -11.17 -0.19 2.05
N GLU A 27 -12.42 -0.66 2.01
CA GLU A 27 -12.87 -1.84 2.75
C GLU A 27 -12.06 -3.08 2.35
N PHE A 28 -11.86 -3.28 1.03
CA PHE A 28 -10.97 -4.33 0.54
C PHE A 28 -9.51 -4.13 1.00
N GLY A 29 -8.99 -2.90 0.92
CA GLY A 29 -7.64 -2.60 1.39
C GLY A 29 -7.42 -2.93 2.86
N VAL A 30 -8.40 -2.65 3.73
CA VAL A 30 -8.35 -3.04 5.16
C VAL A 30 -8.30 -4.55 5.30
N LYS A 31 -9.21 -5.28 4.65
CA LYS A 31 -9.25 -6.76 4.70
C LYS A 31 -7.93 -7.37 4.24
N MET A 32 -7.36 -6.85 3.15
CA MET A 32 -6.10 -7.31 2.58
C MET A 32 -4.91 -7.04 3.53
N VAL A 33 -4.84 -5.87 4.15
CA VAL A 33 -3.77 -5.55 5.10
C VAL A 33 -3.91 -6.39 6.37
N ASP A 34 -5.12 -6.63 6.85
CA ASP A 34 -5.36 -7.51 8.00
C ASP A 34 -4.99 -8.97 7.68
N GLY A 35 -5.34 -9.46 6.48
CA GLY A 35 -4.89 -10.77 6.01
C GLY A 35 -3.37 -10.88 5.85
N LEU A 36 -2.69 -9.80 5.43
CA LEU A 36 -1.23 -9.76 5.39
C LEU A 36 -0.62 -9.87 6.81
N LYS A 37 -1.18 -9.18 7.80
CA LYS A 37 -0.74 -9.30 9.20
C LYS A 37 -0.86 -10.73 9.71
N GLU A 38 -1.99 -11.38 9.42
CA GLU A 38 -2.25 -12.77 9.79
C GLU A 38 -1.29 -13.73 9.08
N TYR A 39 -1.07 -13.53 7.78
CA TYR A 39 -0.14 -14.32 6.97
C TYR A 39 1.30 -14.24 7.51
N LEU A 40 1.78 -13.02 7.78
CA LEU A 40 3.12 -12.79 8.35
C LEU A 40 3.22 -13.17 9.84
N LYS A 41 2.07 -13.41 10.50
CA LYS A 41 1.96 -13.52 11.96
C LYS A 41 2.63 -12.35 12.68
N CYS A 42 2.54 -11.16 12.10
CA CYS A 42 3.19 -9.99 12.67
C CYS A 42 2.38 -9.44 13.85
N PRO A 43 3.04 -8.89 14.88
CA PRO A 43 2.35 -8.12 15.90
C PRO A 43 1.60 -6.92 15.27
N PRO A 44 0.37 -6.60 15.69
CA PRO A 44 -0.43 -5.54 15.07
C PRO A 44 0.27 -4.17 15.01
N GLU A 45 1.10 -3.87 16.00
CA GLU A 45 1.88 -2.63 16.10
C GLU A 45 2.98 -2.47 15.04
N GLN A 46 3.34 -3.56 14.36
CA GLN A 46 4.37 -3.53 13.32
C GLN A 46 3.83 -3.09 11.97
N VAL A 47 2.52 -3.14 11.73
CA VAL A 47 1.94 -2.68 10.45
C VAL A 47 1.28 -1.33 10.63
N ASN A 48 1.80 -0.35 9.91
CA ASN A 48 1.41 1.04 10.02
C ASN A 48 1.02 1.62 8.67
N TYR A 49 0.12 2.60 8.71
CA TYR A 49 -0.29 3.36 7.53
C TYR A 49 0.46 4.69 7.48
N TYR A 50 0.81 5.13 6.28
CA TYR A 50 1.51 6.38 6.04
C TYR A 50 0.85 7.15 4.91
N PRO A 51 0.75 8.48 5.02
CA PRO A 51 0.22 9.27 3.93
C PRO A 51 1.24 9.33 2.76
N PRO A 52 0.81 9.09 1.51
CA PRO A 52 1.74 8.91 0.38
C PRO A 52 2.44 10.21 -0.08
N ASP A 53 1.95 11.38 0.36
CA ASP A 53 2.35 12.69 -0.18
C ASP A 53 2.72 13.74 0.88
N LYS A 54 2.80 13.34 2.15
CA LYS A 54 3.27 14.25 3.21
C LYS A 54 4.16 13.47 4.15
N GLU A 55 5.06 14.20 4.81
CA GLU A 55 5.85 13.61 5.87
C GLU A 55 4.93 12.98 6.92
N SER A 56 5.25 11.74 7.30
CA SER A 56 4.55 11.04 8.36
C SER A 56 4.86 11.72 9.69
N ASP A 57 3.85 12.23 10.39
CA ASP A 57 4.05 12.71 11.75
C ASP A 57 4.19 11.51 12.69
N PRO A 58 5.34 11.35 13.39
CA PRO A 58 5.57 10.21 14.28
C PRO A 58 4.60 10.16 15.47
N ASN A 59 3.85 11.24 15.74
CA ASN A 59 2.86 11.31 16.80
C ASN A 59 1.44 11.00 16.31
N VAL A 60 1.25 10.76 15.01
CA VAL A 60 -0.06 10.51 14.41
C VAL A 60 -0.12 9.08 13.89
N SER A 61 -1.09 8.32 14.39
CA SER A 61 -1.49 7.05 13.79
C SER A 61 -2.51 7.31 12.68
N TYR A 62 -2.20 6.88 11.47
CA TYR A 62 -3.09 6.99 10.33
C TYR A 62 -3.92 5.71 10.19
N ASN A 63 -5.14 5.86 9.70
CA ASN A 63 -5.92 4.75 9.15
C ASN A 63 -5.80 4.73 7.63
N ILE A 64 -6.39 3.73 6.98
CA ILE A 64 -6.32 3.59 5.53
C ILE A 64 -6.80 4.86 4.80
N HIS A 65 -7.91 5.47 5.22
CA HIS A 65 -8.43 6.69 4.59
C HIS A 65 -7.46 7.87 4.71
N GLY A 66 -6.77 7.99 5.84
CA GLY A 66 -5.73 9.01 6.05
C GLY A 66 -4.42 8.74 5.31
N ALA A 67 -4.25 7.51 4.82
CA ALA A 67 -3.09 7.02 4.09
C ALA A 67 -3.37 6.74 2.61
N THR A 68 -4.54 7.17 2.12
CA THR A 68 -4.97 6.93 0.75
C THR A 68 -5.03 8.23 -0.05
N LYS A 69 -4.64 8.14 -1.32
CA LYS A 69 -4.96 9.15 -2.33
C LYS A 69 -5.24 8.51 -3.68
N LEU A 70 -6.13 9.10 -4.48
CA LEU A 70 -6.28 8.71 -5.88
C LEU A 70 -5.09 9.24 -6.71
N GLY A 71 -4.33 8.33 -7.31
CA GLY A 71 -3.26 8.64 -8.24
C GLY A 71 -3.77 9.04 -9.62
N GLU A 72 -2.90 9.65 -10.42
CA GLU A 72 -3.20 10.02 -11.82
C GLU A 72 -3.35 8.79 -12.73
N ASP A 73 -2.83 7.64 -12.30
CA ASP A 73 -2.98 6.32 -12.91
C ASP A 73 -4.37 5.69 -12.68
N GLY A 74 -5.22 6.34 -11.88
CA GLY A 74 -6.55 5.84 -11.52
C GLY A 74 -6.55 4.74 -10.47
N PHE A 75 -5.45 4.52 -9.75
CA PHE A 75 -5.38 3.65 -8.59
C PHE A 75 -5.48 4.44 -7.30
N TRP A 76 -6.05 3.84 -6.26
CA TRP A 76 -5.93 4.32 -4.90
C TRP A 76 -4.57 3.92 -4.35
N HIS A 77 -3.72 4.90 -4.08
CA HIS A 77 -2.38 4.74 -3.52
C HIS A 77 -2.49 4.76 -2.01
N VAL A 78 -2.21 3.62 -1.37
CA VAL A 78 -2.29 3.41 0.08
C VAL A 78 -0.88 3.20 0.62
N GLY A 79 -0.38 4.14 1.42
CA GLY A 79 0.93 3.98 2.05
C GLY A 79 0.88 2.99 3.22
N ILE A 80 1.75 1.99 3.19
CA ILE A 80 1.90 0.99 4.25
C ILE A 80 3.37 0.88 4.67
N GLY A 81 3.61 0.46 5.90
CA GLY A 81 4.94 0.05 6.32
C GLY A 81 4.92 -1.05 7.36
N ILE A 82 5.97 -1.88 7.31
CA ILE A 82 6.16 -3.03 8.18
C ILE A 82 7.42 -2.79 9.01
N GLY A 83 7.24 -2.71 10.31
CA GLY A 83 8.30 -2.63 11.31
C GLY A 83 8.97 -3.98 11.47
N LEU A 84 10.28 -4.02 11.23
CA LEU A 84 11.14 -5.18 11.41
C LEU A 84 12.16 -4.88 12.51
N TYR A 85 12.54 -5.92 13.24
CA TYR A 85 13.46 -5.82 14.38
C TYR A 85 14.33 -7.06 14.47
N GLU A 86 15.54 -6.90 15.02
CA GLU A 86 16.38 -8.04 15.40
C GLU A 86 15.86 -8.69 16.70
N VAL A 87 15.40 -7.87 17.65
CA VAL A 87 14.85 -8.29 18.94
C VAL A 87 13.56 -7.52 19.21
N PRO A 88 12.46 -8.17 19.67
CA PRO A 88 11.23 -7.48 20.03
C PRO A 88 11.49 -6.34 21.01
N HIS A 89 10.96 -5.14 20.73
CA HIS A 89 11.15 -3.92 21.53
C HIS A 89 12.61 -3.44 21.68
N GLY A 90 13.57 -4.08 20.99
CA GLY A 90 14.96 -3.65 20.92
C GLY A 90 15.20 -2.68 19.76
N ARG A 91 16.37 -2.03 19.75
CA ARG A 91 16.89 -1.28 18.60
C ARG A 91 18.11 -2.05 18.03
N PRO A 92 18.37 -1.97 16.71
CA PRO A 92 17.69 -1.16 15.71
C PRO A 92 16.31 -1.73 15.30
N GLN A 93 15.42 -0.84 14.87
CA GLN A 93 14.16 -1.18 14.20
C GLN A 93 14.15 -0.47 12.86
N GLU A 94 13.72 -1.17 11.82
CA GLU A 94 13.57 -0.63 10.48
C GLU A 94 12.10 -0.67 10.10
N ASN A 95 11.65 0.30 9.31
CA ASN A 95 10.29 0.33 8.81
C ASN A 95 10.32 0.27 7.28
N VAL A 96 10.01 -0.91 6.75
CA VAL A 96 9.96 -1.14 5.30
C VAL A 96 8.68 -0.52 4.79
N ARG A 97 8.79 0.65 4.16
CA ARG A 97 7.64 1.40 3.62
C ARG A 97 7.44 1.09 2.14
N SER A 98 6.18 0.95 1.73
CA SER A 98 5.79 0.80 0.33
C SER A 98 4.39 1.41 0.10
N THR A 99 3.95 1.41 -1.16
CA THR A 99 2.62 1.86 -1.56
C THR A 99 1.86 0.70 -2.17
N LEU A 100 0.66 0.42 -1.67
CA LEU A 100 -0.29 -0.46 -2.31
C LEU A 100 -1.13 0.35 -3.29
N LEU A 101 -1.27 -0.13 -4.51
CA LEU A 101 -2.11 0.50 -5.54
C LEU A 101 -3.34 -0.38 -5.71
N ILE A 102 -4.52 0.14 -5.38
CA ILE A 102 -5.78 -0.63 -5.38
C ILE A 102 -6.77 -0.01 -6.36
N LYS A 103 -7.34 -0.84 -7.22
CA LYS A 103 -8.44 -0.48 -8.13
C LYS A 103 -9.42 -1.63 -8.21
N LYS A 104 -10.67 -1.38 -8.57
CA LYS A 104 -11.66 -2.43 -8.87
C LYS A 104 -12.08 -2.34 -10.33
N GLU A 105 -11.91 -3.44 -11.06
CA GLU A 105 -12.21 -3.57 -12.49
C GLU A 105 -12.93 -4.91 -12.73
N ASP A 106 -14.01 -4.88 -13.52
CA ASP A 106 -14.78 -6.08 -13.89
C ASP A 106 -15.13 -7.01 -12.72
N GLY A 107 -15.46 -6.41 -11.56
CA GLY A 107 -15.84 -7.13 -10.34
C GLY A 107 -14.67 -7.74 -9.56
N ARG A 108 -13.42 -7.49 -9.95
CA ARG A 108 -12.20 -7.93 -9.25
C ARG A 108 -11.39 -6.73 -8.78
N PHE A 109 -10.60 -6.94 -7.73
CA PHE A 109 -9.61 -5.97 -7.31
C PHE A 109 -8.31 -6.18 -8.09
N VAL A 110 -7.70 -5.10 -8.54
CA VAL A 110 -6.37 -5.07 -9.13
C VAL A 110 -5.45 -4.41 -8.12
N VAL A 111 -4.42 -5.14 -7.69
CA VAL A 111 -3.46 -4.69 -6.68
C VAL A 111 -2.05 -4.69 -7.23
N LYS A 112 -1.28 -3.65 -6.93
CA LYS A 112 0.18 -3.61 -7.11
C LYS A 112 0.85 -3.24 -5.80
N TYR A 113 2.07 -3.73 -5.61
CA TYR A 113 2.90 -3.39 -4.45
C TYR A 113 4.14 -2.63 -4.93
N GLY A 114 4.22 -1.35 -4.58
CA GLY A 114 5.21 -0.38 -5.06
C GLY A 114 4.67 0.52 -6.19
N LYS A 115 4.99 1.82 -6.14
CA LYS A 115 4.50 2.83 -7.11
C LYS A 115 4.89 2.51 -8.56
N GLU A 116 6.09 1.97 -8.75
CA GLU A 116 6.64 1.63 -10.08
C GLU A 116 6.47 0.14 -10.44
N SER A 117 5.74 -0.63 -9.63
CA SER A 117 5.56 -2.04 -9.88
C SER A 117 4.75 -2.28 -11.15
N LYS A 118 5.26 -3.19 -11.98
CA LYS A 118 4.60 -3.64 -13.21
C LYS A 118 3.72 -4.85 -12.97
N ASP A 119 3.93 -5.55 -11.86
CA ASP A 119 3.20 -6.76 -11.52
C ASP A 119 1.82 -6.40 -10.96
N GLU A 120 0.79 -7.00 -11.53
CA GLU A 120 -0.60 -6.78 -11.16
C GLU A 120 -1.22 -8.08 -10.65
N PHE A 121 -1.84 -8.00 -9.48
CA PHE A 121 -2.57 -9.10 -8.88
C PHE A 121 -4.06 -8.83 -9.06
N ARG A 122 -4.74 -9.71 -9.80
CA ARG A 122 -6.20 -9.68 -9.93
C ARG A 122 -6.81 -10.59 -8.88
N ILE A 123 -7.50 -10.00 -7.92
CA ILE A 123 -7.99 -10.66 -6.72
C ILE A 123 -9.52 -10.68 -6.75
N CYS A 124 -10.08 -11.88 -6.66
CA CYS A 124 -11.47 -12.02 -6.25
C CYS A 124 -11.57 -11.78 -4.73
N GLU A 125 -12.50 -10.94 -4.28
CA GLU A 125 -12.56 -10.44 -2.89
C GLU A 125 -12.45 -11.54 -1.81
N ASP A 126 -13.07 -12.69 -2.06
CA ASP A 126 -13.12 -13.82 -1.13
C ASP A 126 -12.18 -14.98 -1.52
N SER A 127 -11.24 -14.76 -2.45
CA SER A 127 -10.28 -15.79 -2.85
C SER A 127 -9.02 -15.76 -1.98
N GLU A 128 -8.95 -16.70 -1.04
CA GLU A 128 -7.77 -16.91 -0.22
C GLU A 128 -6.51 -17.22 -1.05
N ASP A 129 -6.65 -17.96 -2.16
CA ASP A 129 -5.54 -18.30 -3.05
C ASP A 129 -4.95 -17.08 -3.76
N ASP A 130 -5.81 -16.15 -4.24
CA ASP A 130 -5.36 -14.92 -4.90
C ASP A 130 -4.64 -14.01 -3.90
N LEU A 131 -5.20 -13.86 -2.69
CA LEU A 131 -4.58 -13.11 -1.60
C LEU A 131 -3.25 -13.72 -1.18
N LYS A 132 -3.18 -15.06 -1.02
CA LYS A 132 -1.95 -15.74 -0.65
C LYS A 132 -0.83 -15.48 -1.66
N LYS A 133 -1.10 -15.50 -2.97
CA LYS A 133 -0.09 -15.18 -3.99
C LYS A 133 0.46 -13.76 -3.86
N LEU A 134 -0.41 -12.78 -3.58
CA LEU A 134 0.03 -11.41 -3.31
C LEU A 134 0.89 -11.37 -2.04
N TYR A 135 0.51 -12.07 -0.98
CA TYR A 135 1.27 -12.08 0.27
C TYR A 135 2.62 -12.76 0.13
N ASP A 136 2.68 -13.90 -0.57
CA ASP A 136 3.94 -14.57 -0.92
C ASP A 136 4.86 -13.59 -1.68
N TYR A 137 4.33 -12.86 -2.68
CA TYR A 137 5.08 -11.84 -3.41
C TYR A 137 5.61 -10.72 -2.53
N ILE A 138 4.77 -10.13 -1.67
CA ILE A 138 5.18 -9.05 -0.75
C ILE A 138 6.28 -9.55 0.20
N PHE A 139 6.14 -10.76 0.73
CA PHE A 139 7.14 -11.37 1.60
C PHE A 139 8.48 -11.54 0.88
N ASP A 140 8.46 -12.09 -0.34
CA ASP A 140 9.66 -12.31 -1.13
C ASP A 140 10.34 -10.98 -1.51
N GLU A 141 9.59 -9.95 -1.93
CA GLU A 141 10.12 -8.62 -2.22
C GLU A 141 10.82 -7.98 -1.02
N ILE A 142 10.21 -8.06 0.17
CA ILE A 142 10.80 -7.53 1.41
C ILE A 142 12.07 -8.30 1.77
N LYS A 143 12.06 -9.64 1.62
CA LYS A 143 13.22 -10.47 1.92
C LYS A 143 14.37 -10.20 0.95
N GLU A 144 14.07 -10.13 -0.35
CA GLU A 144 15.06 -9.84 -1.40
C GLU A 144 15.73 -8.48 -1.21
N LEU A 145 15.03 -7.49 -0.66
CA LEU A 145 15.61 -6.19 -0.32
C LEU A 145 16.85 -6.36 0.59
N TYR A 146 16.76 -7.21 1.60
CA TYR A 146 17.85 -7.45 2.56
C TYR A 146 18.96 -8.34 1.99
N ASP A 147 18.58 -9.38 1.23
CA ASP A 147 19.55 -10.26 0.57
C ASP A 147 20.41 -9.44 -0.42
N LYS A 148 19.79 -8.57 -1.22
CA LYS A 148 20.49 -7.67 -2.17
C LYS A 148 21.32 -6.59 -1.47
N GLN A 149 20.85 -6.03 -0.35
CA GLN A 149 21.65 -5.07 0.44
C GLN A 149 22.94 -5.72 0.97
N LEU A 150 22.85 -6.97 1.44
CA LEU A 150 24.02 -7.73 1.90
C LEU A 150 25.00 -8.03 0.75
N GLU A 151 24.50 -8.39 -0.43
CA GLU A 151 25.30 -8.57 -1.65
C GLU A 151 25.99 -7.26 -2.08
N HIS A 152 25.31 -6.12 -1.98
CA HIS A 152 25.88 -4.80 -2.26
C HIS A 152 27.06 -4.44 -1.34
N ILE A 153 26.97 -4.79 -0.06
CA ILE A 153 28.04 -4.56 0.93
C ILE A 153 29.23 -5.51 0.69
N THR A 154 28.96 -6.71 0.17
CA THR A 154 29.97 -7.76 -0.01
C THR A 154 30.61 -7.79 -1.40
N GLY A 155 30.04 -7.10 -2.40
CA GLY A 155 30.75 -6.58 -3.57
C GLY A 155 30.09 -6.81 -4.93
N GLY A 156 29.70 -5.69 -5.59
CA GLY A 156 29.84 -5.52 -7.04
C GLY A 156 28.58 -5.29 -7.87
N ALA A 157 28.13 -4.03 -8.03
CA ALA A 157 27.83 -3.38 -9.31
C ALA A 157 27.12 -2.03 -9.11
N GLU A 158 27.52 -1.05 -9.91
CA GLU A 158 26.86 0.24 -10.09
C GLU A 158 25.48 0.07 -10.76
N PHE A 159 24.41 0.70 -10.25
CA PHE A 159 23.79 1.89 -10.85
C PHE A 159 22.36 2.18 -10.30
N ALA A 160 22.18 3.47 -9.97
CA ALA A 160 21.01 4.33 -10.16
C ALA A 160 19.62 3.69 -10.19
N HIS A 161 18.94 3.72 -9.04
CA HIS A 161 17.54 4.16 -9.00
C HIS A 161 17.39 5.07 -7.79
N ASP A 162 17.06 6.33 -8.06
CA ASP A 162 16.68 7.32 -7.05
C ASP A 162 15.45 6.80 -6.29
N HIS A 163 15.70 6.13 -5.17
CA HIS A 163 14.76 6.10 -4.07
C HIS A 163 14.96 7.42 -3.31
N ASP A 164 14.01 8.33 -3.48
CA ASP A 164 13.93 9.59 -2.73
C ASP A 164 14.18 9.34 -1.23
N ASP A 165 15.28 9.91 -0.78
CA ASP A 165 15.75 10.19 0.59
C ASP A 165 15.24 9.32 1.75
N LEU A 166 16.03 8.29 2.07
CA LEU A 166 16.30 7.91 3.47
C LEU A 166 17.69 8.42 3.88
N ARG A 167 17.77 9.72 4.15
CA ARG A 167 18.75 10.35 5.04
C ARG A 167 17.90 11.24 5.95
N TYR A 168 17.78 11.01 7.25
CA TYR A 168 18.85 11.19 8.22
C TYR A 168 18.62 10.33 9.47
N ILE A 169 19.67 9.61 9.86
CA ILE A 169 19.96 9.27 11.25
C ILE A 169 20.43 10.56 11.94
N GLN A 170 19.72 10.99 12.98
CA GLN A 170 20.28 11.58 14.20
C GLN A 170 19.42 11.16 15.39
#